data_AF-A0A5K0XD06-F1
#
_entry.id   AF-A0A5K0XD06-F1
#
_cell.length_a   1.000
_cell.length_b   1.000
_cell.length_c   1.000
_cell.angle_alpha   90.00
_cell.angle_beta   90.00
_cell.angle_gamma   90.00
#
_symmetry.space_group_name_H-M   'P 1'
#
loop_
_entity.id
_entity.type
_entity.pdbx_description
1 polymer ?
#
loop_
_entity_poly.entity_id
_entity_poly.type
_entity_poly.pdbx_seq_one_letter_code
_entity_poly.pdbx_strand_id
1 'polypeptide(L)' 'GSINISNILTGKCLAKIRACDPNVNISPRNRANASKIWSSVAEALEDITALFYDEERNEIYTGNRLGLVHVWSN' A
#
# COMPACT_ATOMS: atom_id res chain seq x y z
N GLY A 1 6.10 -8.72 -3.80
CA GLY A 1 4.83 -8.86 -4.53
C GLY A 1 4.50 -7.58 -5.30
N SER A 2 3.34 -7.53 -5.96
CA SER A 2 2.80 -6.30 -6.55
C SER A 2 1.28 -6.30 -6.42
N ILE A 3 0.69 -5.12 -6.23
CA ILE A 3 -0.76 -4.92 -6.26
C ILE A 3 -1.09 -4.23 -7.58
N ASN A 4 -2.06 -4.77 -8.30
CA ASN A 4 -2.59 -4.18 -9.53
C ASN A 4 -4.07 -3.94 -9.29
N ILE A 5 -4.53 -2.71 -9.47
CA ILE A 5 -5.94 -2.36 -9.39
C ILE A 5 -6.42 -2.01 -10.78
N SER A 6 -7.48 -2.69 -11.20
CA SER A 6 -8.12 -2.49 -12.49
C SER A 6 -9.63 -2.47 -12.31
N ASN A 7 -10.30 -1.69 -13.13
CA ASN A 7 -11.75 -1.67 -13.16
C ASN A 7 -12.27 -3.00 -13.74
N ILE A 8 -13.15 -3.69 -13.01
CA ILE A 8 -13.65 -5.01 -13.40
C ILE A 8 -14.50 -5.00 -14.67
N LEU A 9 -15.20 -3.90 -14.95
CA LEU A 9 -16.10 -3.79 -16.11
C LEU A 9 -15.35 -3.43 -17.38
N THR A 10 -14.36 -2.55 -17.29
CA THR A 10 -13.63 -2.00 -18.45
C THR A 10 -12.25 -2.62 -18.67
N GLY A 11 -11.70 -3.31 -17.66
CA GLY A 11 -10.33 -3.82 -17.67
C GLY A 11 -9.26 -2.74 -17.56
N LYS A 12 -9.62 -1.46 -17.45
CA LYS A 12 -8.65 -0.35 -17.38
C LYS A 12 -7.83 -0.45 -16.10
N CYS A 13 -6.50 -0.38 -16.24
CA CYS A 13 -5.57 -0.26 -15.11
C CYS A 13 -5.75 1.11 -14.44
N LEU A 14 -5.99 1.11 -13.12
CA LEU A 14 -6.16 2.32 -12.30
C LEU A 14 -4.88 2.63 -11.53
N ALA A 15 -4.26 1.60 -10.93
CA ALA A 15 -3.04 1.75 -10.15
C ALA A 15 -2.21 0.47 -10.17
N LYS A 16 -0.89 0.62 -10.02
CA LYS A 16 0.04 -0.50 -9.87
C LYS A 16 1.14 -0.17 -8.87
N ILE A 17 1.17 -0.93 -7.78
CA ILE A 17 2.20 -0.84 -6.75
C ILE A 17 3.17 -2.01 -6.94
N ARG A 18 4.46 -1.72 -7.04
CA ARG A 18 5.51 -2.75 -7.14
C ARG A 18 6.44 -2.65 -5.93
N ALA A 19 6.85 -3.81 -5.40
CA ALA A 19 7.82 -3.90 -4.29
C ALA A 19 9.17 -3.20 -4.57
N CYS A 20 9.53 -3.06 -5.85
CA CYS A 20 10.81 -2.50 -6.27
C CYS A 20 10.65 -1.18 -7.04
N ASP A 21 9.51 -0.48 -6.89
CA ASP A 21 9.33 0.81 -7.54
C ASP A 21 10.18 1.88 -6.81
N PRO A 22 11.16 2.51 -7.48
CA PRO A 22 12.02 3.51 -6.84
C PRO A 22 11.27 4.79 -6.47
N ASN A 23 10.07 5.01 -7.03
CA ASN A 23 9.25 6.19 -6.74
C ASN A 23 8.30 5.98 -5.56
N VAL A 24 8.16 4.74 -5.08
CA VAL A 24 7.29 4.42 -3.94
C VAL A 24 8.11 4.56 -2.67
N ASN A 25 7.76 5.56 -1.87
CA ASN A 25 8.48 5.87 -0.63
C ASN A 25 7.56 5.69 0.58
N ILE A 26 8.03 4.93 1.58
CA ILE A 26 7.27 4.74 2.82
C ILE A 26 7.56 5.89 3.74
N SER A 27 6.66 6.86 3.75
CA SER A 27 6.73 8.00 4.66
C SER A 27 6.01 7.65 5.97
N PRO A 28 6.69 7.69 7.13
CA PRO A 28 5.98 7.55 8.39
C PRO A 28 5.00 8.71 8.53
N ARG A 29 3.71 8.40 8.74
CA ARG A 29 2.72 9.43 9.07
C ARG A 29 3.09 9.97 10.45
N ASN A 30 3.64 11.19 10.50
CA ASN A 30 4.13 11.86 11.70
C ASN A 30 3.11 11.78 12.85
N ARG A 31 3.27 10.80 13.73
CA ARG A 31 2.73 10.82 15.09
C ARG A 31 3.93 11.07 15.98
N ALA A 32 3.96 12.21 16.65
CA ALA A 32 5.10 12.75 17.40
C ALA A 32 5.74 11.79 18.44
N ASN A 33 5.11 10.65 18.75
CA ASN A 33 5.56 9.68 19.74
C ASN A 33 5.48 8.21 19.29
N ALA A 34 5.24 7.91 18.01
CA ALA A 34 5.36 6.53 17.54
C ALA A 34 6.84 6.26 17.24
N SER A 35 7.42 5.21 17.85
CA SER A 35 8.70 4.67 17.42
C SER A 35 8.70 4.58 15.88
N LYS A 36 9.77 5.04 15.24
CA LYS A 36 9.96 4.98 13.79
C LYS A 36 10.01 3.51 13.36
N ILE A 37 8.84 2.88 13.21
CA ILE A 37 8.71 1.57 12.59
C ILE A 37 8.86 1.84 11.10
N TRP A 38 10.05 1.54 10.57
CA TRP A 38 10.30 1.53 9.14
C TRP A 38 9.92 0.16 8.61
N SER A 39 8.96 0.13 7.69
CA SER A 39 8.73 -1.03 6.86
C SER A 39 9.29 -0.76 5.47
N SER A 40 9.87 -1.78 4.84
CA SER A 40 10.28 -1.67 3.42
C SER A 40 9.06 -1.88 2.51
N VAL A 41 9.12 -1.41 1.25
CA VAL A 41 8.02 -1.63 0.28
C VAL A 41 7.80 -3.13 0.05
N ALA A 42 8.87 -3.92 0.09
CA ALA A 42 8.78 -5.37 -0.02
C ALA A 42 8.03 -6.00 1.16
N GLU A 43 8.35 -5.60 2.38
CA GLU A 43 7.72 -6.09 3.63
C GLU A 43 6.25 -5.66 3.74
N ALA A 44 5.95 -4.43 3.32
CA ALA A 44 4.59 -3.90 3.27
C ALA A 44 3.68 -4.69 2.31
N LEU A 45 4.27 -5.36 1.32
CA LEU A 45 3.58 -6.19 0.33
C LEU A 45 3.72 -7.70 0.61
N GLU A 46 4.33 -8.07 1.74
CA GLU A 46 4.51 -9.45 2.15
C GLU A 46 3.33 -9.89 3.01
N ASP A 47 2.77 -11.07 2.71
CA ASP A 47 1.66 -11.70 3.44
C ASP A 47 0.53 -10.75 3.80
N ILE A 48 0.01 -10.09 2.77
CA ILE A 48 -1.19 -9.25 2.86
C ILE A 48 -2.37 -10.13 3.24
N THR A 49 -3.07 -9.76 4.31
CA THR A 49 -4.25 -10.46 4.85
C THR A 49 -5.52 -9.66 4.66
N ALA A 50 -5.43 -8.35 4.47
CA ALA A 50 -6.55 -7.45 4.23
C ALA A 50 -6.20 -6.39 3.19
N LEU A 51 -7.18 -6.03 2.35
CA LEU A 51 -7.04 -4.99 1.33
C LEU A 51 -8.34 -4.20 1.23
N PHE A 52 -8.23 -2.88 1.16
CA PHE A 52 -9.34 -1.95 0.93
C PHE A 52 -8.90 -0.84 -0.04
N TYR A 53 -9.77 -0.50 -0.99
CA TYR A 53 -9.54 0.59 -1.93
C TYR A 53 -10.57 1.70 -1.68
N ASP A 54 -10.06 2.89 -1.38
CA ASP A 54 -10.84 4.12 -1.28
C ASP A 54 -10.83 4.82 -2.65
N GLU A 55 -11.93 4.65 -3.41
CA GLU A 55 -12.05 5.21 -4.76
C GLU A 55 -12.06 6.75 -4.75
N GLU A 56 -12.65 7.37 -3.72
CA GLU A 56 -12.77 8.83 -3.61
C GLU A 56 -11.40 9.47 -3.39
N ARG A 57 -10.57 8.83 -2.55
CA ARG A 57 -9.21 9.31 -2.24
C ARG A 57 -8.13 8.76 -3.16
N ASN A 58 -8.46 7.80 -4.01
CA ASN A 58 -7.52 7.03 -4.81
C ASN A 58 -6.39 6.42 -3.95
N GLU A 59 -6.76 5.89 -2.78
CA GLU A 59 -5.84 5.32 -1.80
C GLU A 59 -6.11 3.82 -1.61
N ILE A 60 -5.04 3.04 -1.48
CA ILE A 60 -5.10 1.61 -1.18
C ILE A 60 -4.60 1.40 0.25
N TYR A 61 -5.35 0.66 1.04
CA TYR A 61 -5.02 0.27 2.40
C TYR A 61 -4.74 -1.22 2.41
N THR A 62 -3.58 -1.62 2.94
CA THR A 62 -3.20 -3.03 3.07
C THR A 62 -2.84 -3.36 4.51
N GLY A 63 -3.36 -4.48 5.01
CA GLY A 63 -2.95 -5.08 6.28
C GLY A 63 -2.13 -6.33 6.03
N ASN A 64 -1.06 -6.55 6.79
CA ASN A 64 -0.22 -7.75 6.68
C ASN A 64 -0.23 -8.64 7.93
N ARG A 65 0.40 -9.82 7.87
CA ARG A 65 0.50 -10.77 9.00
C ARG A 65 1.08 -10.18 10.28
N LEU A 66 1.86 -9.10 10.18
CA LEU A 66 2.50 -8.44 11.31
C LEU A 66 1.55 -7.47 12.03
N GLY A 67 0.31 -7.32 11.54
CA GLY A 67 -0.66 -6.36 12.06
C GLY A 67 -0.36 -4.91 11.68
N LEU A 68 0.52 -4.69 10.71
CA LEU A 68 0.81 -3.35 10.18
C LEU A 68 -0.21 -2.97 9.11
N VAL A 69 -0.57 -1.69 9.06
CA VAL A 69 -1.40 -1.10 8.01
C VAL A 69 -0.55 -0.12 7.21
N HIS A 70 -0.51 -0.34 5.90
CA HIS A 70 0.18 0.52 4.95
C HIS A 70 -0.86 1.22 4.06
N VAL A 71 -0.57 2.48 3.74
CA VAL A 71 -1.42 3.31 2.88
C VAL A 71 -0.62 3.68 1.64
N TRP A 72 -1.21 3.44 0.48
CA TRP A 72 -0.61 3.70 -0.82
C TRP A 72 -1.46 4.73 -1.55
N SER A 73 -0.92 5.91 -1.76
CA SER A 73 -1.54 6.97 -2.56
C SER A 73 -0.79 7.09 -3.88
N ASN A 74 -1.53 7.35 -4.97
CA ASN A 74 -0.95 7.75 -6.24
C ASN A 74 -0.66 9.26 -6.29
#